data_AF-A0A6J4UQL5-F1
#
_entry.id   AF-A0A6J4UQL5-F1
#
_cell.length_a   1.000
_cell.length_b   1.000
_cell.length_c   1.000
_cell.angle_alpha   90.00
_cell.angle_beta   90.00
_cell.angle_gamma   90.00
#
_symmetry.space_group_name_H-M   'P 1'
#
loop_
_entity.id
_entity.type
_entity.pdbx_description
1 polymer ?
#
loop_
_entity_poly.entity_id
_entity_poly.type
_entity_poly.pdbx_seq_one_letter_code
_entity_poly.pdbx_strand_id
1 'polypeptide(L)'
;MTGTVKAVVFDVGETLVDETRHWAMVARYAGVPEFTLAGVLGGLIERREHHRSIFGFMQIESVDPNIVGYSIEASDLYPDVVPVLQQLKAA
;
A
#
# COMPACT_ATOMS: atom_id res chain seq x y z
N MET A 1 34.54 5.09 -7.23
CA MET A 1 34.01 4.97 -5.85
C MET A 1 33.36 3.60 -5.72
N THR A 2 34.04 2.62 -5.14
CA THR A 2 33.47 1.29 -4.85
C THR A 2 33.16 1.25 -3.35
N GLY A 3 32.09 1.93 -2.95
CA GLY A 3 31.61 1.85 -1.57
C GLY A 3 30.69 0.64 -1.43
N THR A 4 30.97 -0.26 -0.50
CA THR A 4 30.05 -1.34 -0.11
C THR A 4 28.71 -0.73 0.28
N VAL A 5 27.60 -1.26 -0.26
CA VAL A 5 26.25 -0.85 0.11
C VAL A 5 26.06 -1.18 1.59
N LYS A 6 25.80 -0.17 2.42
CA LYS A 6 25.64 -0.35 3.87
C LYS A 6 24.18 -0.56 4.28
N ALA A 7 23.25 -0.02 3.51
CA ALA A 7 21.82 -0.12 3.76
C ALA A 7 21.05 0.14 2.45
N VAL A 8 19.91 -0.51 2.32
CA VAL A 8 18.89 -0.23 1.32
C VAL A 8 17.57 -0.02 2.07
N VAL A 9 16.82 1.01 1.71
CA VAL A 9 15.53 1.34 2.32
C VAL A 9 14.48 1.23 1.24
N PHE A 10 13.42 0.48 1.53
CA PHE A 10 12.25 0.33 0.68
C PHE A 10 11.05 0.98 1.35
N ASP A 11 10.20 1.59 0.55
CA ASP A 11 8.80 1.79 0.95
C ASP A 11 8.08 0.44 1.02
N VAL A 12 6.90 0.38 1.64
CA VAL A 12 6.11 -0.83 1.79
C VAL A 12 5.00 -0.89 0.75
N GLY A 13 4.07 0.07 0.80
CA GLY A 13 2.89 0.10 -0.05
C GLY A 13 3.22 0.40 -1.51
N GLU A 14 2.62 -0.35 -2.43
CA GLU A 14 2.88 -0.27 -3.89
C GLU A 14 4.37 -0.33 -4.25
N THR A 15 5.19 -0.97 -3.39
CA THR A 15 6.63 -1.18 -3.58
C THR A 15 7.03 -2.60 -3.21
N LEU A 16 6.79 -3.00 -1.96
CA LEU A 16 6.96 -4.38 -1.51
C LEU A 16 5.62 -5.13 -1.51
N VAL A 17 4.53 -4.41 -1.28
CA VAL A 17 3.18 -4.94 -1.09
C VAL A 17 2.26 -4.30 -2.11
N ASP A 18 1.56 -5.12 -2.89
CA ASP A 18 0.36 -4.74 -3.64
C ASP A 18 -0.79 -4.53 -2.63
N GLU A 19 -1.18 -3.27 -2.44
CA GLU A 19 -2.21 -2.89 -1.47
C GLU A 19 -3.62 -2.94 -2.09
N THR A 20 -3.79 -3.45 -3.31
CA THR A 20 -5.09 -3.57 -3.98
C THR A 20 -6.11 -4.27 -3.09
N ARG A 21 -5.71 -5.38 -2.44
CA ARG A 21 -6.60 -6.11 -1.53
C ARG A 21 -6.98 -5.29 -0.30
N HIS A 22 -6.04 -4.53 0.25
CA HIS A 22 -6.29 -3.64 1.38
C HIS A 22 -7.35 -2.60 1.03
N TRP A 23 -7.13 -1.86 -0.07
CA TRP A 23 -8.03 -0.79 -0.50
C TRP A 23 -9.40 -1.32 -0.94
N ALA A 24 -9.46 -2.52 -1.54
CA ALA A 24 -10.72 -3.18 -1.85
C ALA A 24 -11.53 -3.51 -0.57
N MET A 25 -10.88 -3.96 0.50
CA MET A 25 -11.56 -4.21 1.77
C MET A 25 -12.05 -2.92 2.43
N VAL A 26 -11.27 -1.84 2.37
CA VAL A 26 -11.71 -0.52 2.84
C VAL A 26 -12.95 -0.06 2.06
N ALA A 27 -12.94 -0.18 0.73
CA ALA A 27 -14.08 0.18 -0.11
C ALA A 27 -15.34 -0.63 0.25
N ARG A 28 -15.20 -1.95 0.37
CA ARG A 28 -16.31 -2.86 0.74
C ARG A 28 -16.86 -2.57 2.12
N TYR A 29 -15.99 -2.32 3.10
CA TYR A 29 -16.39 -1.98 4.46
C TYR A 29 -17.14 -0.64 4.50
N ALA A 30 -16.65 0.36 3.77
CA ALA A 30 -17.28 1.68 3.68
C ALA A 30 -18.53 1.71 2.77
N GLY A 31 -18.85 0.61 2.08
CA GLY A 31 -20.00 0.53 1.18
C GLY A 31 -19.87 1.38 -0.10
N VAL A 32 -18.64 1.65 -0.55
CA VAL A 32 -18.36 2.46 -1.75
C VAL A 32 -17.77 1.62 -2.88
N PRO A 33 -17.93 2.02 -4.17
CA PRO A 33 -17.33 1.29 -5.28
C PRO A 33 -15.79 1.33 -5.25
N GLU A 34 -15.14 0.17 -5.41
CA GLU A 34 -13.67 0.05 -5.43
C GLU A 34 -13.02 0.99 -6.46
N PHE A 35 -13.58 1.06 -7.68
CA PHE A 35 -13.08 1.95 -8.73
C PHE A 35 -13.18 3.44 -8.36
N THR A 36 -14.22 3.82 -7.63
CA THR A 36 -14.38 5.22 -7.17
C THR A 36 -13.36 5.54 -6.09
N LEU A 37 -13.16 4.64 -5.13
CA LEU A 37 -12.13 4.79 -4.11
C LEU A 37 -10.74 4.89 -4.75
N ALA A 38 -10.41 4.00 -5.68
CA ALA A 38 -9.13 4.01 -6.38
C ALA A 38 -8.90 5.32 -7.16
N GLY A 39 -9.93 5.85 -7.82
CA GLY A 39 -9.86 7.14 -8.51
C GLY A 39 -9.57 8.31 -7.58
N VAL A 40 -10.23 8.35 -6.40
CA VAL A 40 -9.95 9.39 -5.39
C VAL A 40 -8.54 9.23 -4.83
N LEU A 41 -8.12 8.01 -4.51
CA LEU A 41 -6.77 7.72 -4.00
C LEU A 41 -5.69 8.18 -4.99
N GLY A 42 -5.84 7.86 -6.27
CA GLY A 42 -4.94 8.32 -7.32
C GLY A 42 -4.88 9.85 -7.41
N GLY A 43 -6.02 10.53 -7.28
CA GLY A 43 -6.08 11.99 -7.23
C GLY A 43 -5.33 12.59 -6.02
N LEU A 44 -5.41 11.96 -4.85
CA LEU A 44 -4.65 12.39 -3.66
C LEU A 44 -3.13 12.22 -3.87
N ILE A 45 -2.72 11.08 -4.44
CA ILE A 45 -1.31 10.80 -4.73
C ILE A 45 -0.73 11.84 -5.69
N GLU A 46 -1.44 12.14 -6.79
CA GLU A 46 -1.02 13.17 -7.76
C GLU A 46 -0.86 14.55 -7.10
N ARG A 47 -1.75 14.87 -6.15
CA ARG A 47 -1.72 16.13 -5.39
C ARG A 47 -0.70 16.13 -4.24
N ARG A 48 0.01 15.02 -4.02
CA ARG A 48 0.91 14.79 -2.87
C ARG A 48 0.21 14.97 -1.53
N GLU A 49 -1.07 14.61 -1.48
CA GLU A 49 -1.87 14.64 -0.26
C GLU A 49 -1.81 13.29 0.47
N HIS A 50 -2.06 13.33 1.78
CA HIS A 50 -2.03 12.13 2.60
C HIS A 50 -3.17 11.18 2.22
N HIS A 51 -2.89 9.88 2.03
CA HIS A 51 -3.89 8.88 1.60
C HIS A 51 -5.12 8.82 2.54
N ARG A 52 -4.95 8.97 3.87
CA ARG A 52 -6.07 9.04 4.84
C ARG A 52 -7.05 10.20 4.60
N SER A 53 -6.70 11.20 3.80
CA SER A 53 -7.63 12.26 3.41
C SER A 53 -8.82 11.72 2.61
N ILE A 54 -8.69 10.51 2.04
CA ILE A 54 -9.73 9.83 1.27
C ILE A 54 -11.07 9.74 2.01
N PHE A 55 -11.04 9.50 3.32
CA PHE A 55 -12.25 9.40 4.14
C PHE A 55 -13.03 10.73 4.15
N GLY A 56 -12.31 11.85 4.27
CA GLY A 56 -12.89 13.18 4.20
C GLY A 56 -13.42 13.53 2.80
N PHE A 57 -12.65 13.25 1.75
CA PHE A 57 -13.07 13.50 0.36
C PHE A 57 -14.30 12.70 -0.04
N MET A 58 -14.37 11.44 0.40
CA MET A 58 -15.49 10.54 0.10
C MET A 58 -16.64 10.66 1.11
N GLN A 59 -16.50 11.49 2.16
CA GLN A 59 -17.48 11.66 3.23
C GLN A 59 -17.89 10.32 3.90
N ILE A 60 -16.90 9.45 4.13
CA ILE A 60 -17.07 8.16 4.80
C ILE A 60 -16.31 8.16 6.13
N GLU A 61 -16.71 7.28 7.05
CA GLU A 61 -15.99 7.09 8.31
C GLU A 61 -14.59 6.52 8.06
N SER A 62 -13.63 6.91 8.92
CA SER A 62 -12.29 6.35 8.86
C SER A 62 -12.32 4.86 9.17
N VAL A 63 -11.75 4.06 8.27
CA VAL A 63 -11.67 2.62 8.43
C VAL A 63 -10.32 2.27 9.08
N ASP A 64 -10.36 1.69 10.28
CA ASP A 64 -9.17 1.08 10.89
C ASP A 64 -8.87 -0.24 10.17
N PRO A 65 -7.66 -0.43 9.61
CA PRO A 65 -7.25 -1.69 9.00
C PRO A 65 -7.45 -2.92 9.92
N ASN A 66 -7.33 -2.75 11.24
CA ASN A 66 -7.55 -3.81 12.20
C ASN A 66 -9.03 -4.18 12.33
N ILE A 67 -9.94 -3.24 12.12
CA ILE A 67 -11.39 -3.48 12.15
C ILE A 67 -11.81 -4.33 10.95
N VAL A 68 -11.19 -4.13 9.79
CA VAL A 68 -11.42 -4.95 8.59
C VAL A 68 -10.61 -6.24 8.58
N GLY A 69 -9.84 -6.52 9.64
CA GLY A 69 -9.04 -7.73 9.77
C GLY A 69 -7.93 -7.86 8.71
N TYR A 70 -7.44 -6.74 8.17
CA TYR A 70 -6.36 -6.79 7.19
C TYR A 70 -5.03 -7.15 7.84
N SER A 71 -4.39 -8.16 7.29
CA SER A 71 -2.97 -8.47 7.50
C SER A 71 -2.30 -8.68 6.15
N ILE A 72 -1.04 -8.24 6.03
CA ILE A 72 -0.22 -8.53 4.85
C ILE A 72 0.00 -10.04 4.75
N GLU A 73 -0.27 -10.58 3.57
CA GLU A 73 -0.09 -11.99 3.22
C GLU A 73 1.04 -12.13 2.19
N ALA A 74 1.61 -13.34 2.07
CA ALA A 74 2.67 -13.58 1.09
C ALA A 74 2.22 -13.33 -0.36
N SER A 75 0.92 -13.51 -0.64
CA SER A 75 0.30 -13.21 -1.93
C SER A 75 0.18 -11.73 -2.24
N ASP A 76 0.31 -10.85 -1.24
CA ASP A 76 0.33 -9.41 -1.47
C ASP A 76 1.74 -8.93 -1.86
N LEU A 77 2.77 -9.75 -1.75
CA LEU A 77 4.12 -9.35 -2.16
C LEU A 77 4.24 -9.34 -3.68
N TYR A 78 4.91 -8.32 -4.23
CA TYR A 78 5.30 -8.40 -5.64
C TYR A 78 6.23 -9.60 -5.89
N PRO A 79 6.18 -10.23 -7.08
CA PRO A 79 6.85 -11.51 -7.33
C PRO A 79 8.37 -11.52 -7.11
N ASP A 80 9.02 -10.36 -7.23
CA ASP A 80 10.46 -10.18 -7.14
C ASP A 80 10.96 -9.79 -5.73
N VAL A 81 10.07 -9.44 -4.81
CA VAL A 81 10.43 -8.93 -3.47
C VAL A 81 11.30 -9.92 -2.70
N VAL A 82 10.86 -11.17 -2.56
CA VAL A 82 11.62 -12.17 -1.81
C VAL A 82 12.99 -12.47 -2.46
N PRO A 83 13.08 -12.74 -3.78
CA PRO A 83 14.36 -12.87 -4.46
C PRO A 83 15.31 -11.68 -4.27
N VAL A 84 14.82 -10.45 -4.40
CA VAL A 84 15.63 -9.22 -4.27
C VAL A 84 16.17 -9.07 -2.85
N LEU A 85 15.31 -9.24 -1.84
CA LEU A 85 15.73 -9.11 -0.44
C LEU A 85 16.75 -10.19 -0.05
N GLN A 86 16.64 -11.41 -0.58
CA GLN A 86 17.63 -12.47 -0.38
C GLN A 86 18.99 -12.11 -0.98
N GLN A 87 19.02 -11.54 -2.18
CA GLN A 87 20.26 -11.10 -2.84
C GLN A 87 20.93 -9.95 -2.07
N LEU A 88 20.15 -8.95 -1.66
CA LEU A 88 20.66 -7.81 -0.90
C LEU A 88 21.22 -8.20 0.47
N LYS A 89 20.64 -9.23 1.11
CA LYS A 89 21.16 -9.78 2.37
C LYS A 89 22.51 -10.50 2.18
N ALA A 90 22.76 -11.05 1.00
CA ALA A 90 23.98 -11.80 0.68
C ALA A 90 25.12 -10.92 0.15
N ALA A 91 24.84 -9.66 -0.20
CA ALA A 91 25.78 -8.66 -0.70
C ALA A 91 26.50 -7.92 0.42
#